data_AF-A0A8S0SSR6-F1
#
_entry.id   AF-A0A8S0SSR6-F1
#
_cell.length_a   1.000
_cell.length_b   1.000
_cell.length_c   1.000
_cell.angle_alpha   90.00
_cell.angle_beta   90.00
_cell.angle_gamma   90.00
#
_symmetry.space_group_name_H-M   'P 1'
#
loop_
_entity.id
_entity.type
_entity.pdbx_description
1 polymer ?
#
loop_
_entity_poly.entity_id
_entity_poly.type
_entity_poly.pdbx_seq_one_letter_code
_entity_poly.pdbx_strand_id
1 'polypeptide(L)'
;MYEKTEMYQHSFPCLHCHPHSYIRMVQNLIERCLLLRMDQDQCIKALAEYARIRPVVTLTVWRELLKENKDFFQTYFHSISRRPFTSKPP
;
A
#
# COMPACT_ATOMS: atom_id res chain seq x y z
N MET A 1 -19.40 17.00 -22.12
CA MET A 1 -19.27 15.61 -21.63
C MET A 1 -17.80 15.39 -21.37
N TYR A 2 -17.36 15.41 -20.11
CA TYR A 2 -15.93 15.44 -19.78
C TYR A 2 -15.24 14.13 -20.19
N GLU A 3 -14.55 14.14 -21.32
CA GLU A 3 -13.48 13.20 -21.63
C GLU A 3 -12.37 13.37 -20.59
N LYS A 4 -12.23 12.40 -19.68
CA LYS A 4 -11.12 12.36 -18.74
C LYS A 4 -10.43 11.00 -18.76
N THR A 5 -9.36 10.96 -19.55
CA THR A 5 -8.10 10.28 -19.24
C THR A 5 -8.03 8.76 -19.48
N GLU A 6 -8.11 8.35 -20.74
CA GLU A 6 -7.79 6.98 -21.20
C GLU A 6 -6.35 6.84 -21.75
N MET A 7 -5.35 7.51 -21.16
CA MET A 7 -3.95 7.37 -21.61
C MET A 7 -2.95 7.23 -20.44
N TYR A 8 -3.19 6.27 -19.54
CA TYR A 8 -2.18 5.71 -18.63
C TYR A 8 -2.19 4.18 -18.68
N GLN A 9 -2.39 3.61 -19.87
CA GLN A 9 -2.41 2.17 -20.06
C GLN A 9 -1.01 1.68 -20.42
N HIS A 10 -0.27 1.21 -19.42
CA HIS A 10 0.81 0.19 -19.44
C HIS A 10 1.33 0.07 -17.99
N SER A 11 1.28 -1.04 -17.24
CA SER A 11 0.80 -2.41 -17.45
C SER A 11 0.66 -3.02 -16.05
N PHE A 12 -0.46 -2.76 -15.37
CA PHE A 12 -0.76 -3.51 -14.16
C PHE A 12 -1.53 -4.77 -14.54
N PRO A 13 -1.10 -5.98 -14.12
CA PRO A 13 -1.81 -7.22 -14.41
C PRO A 13 -3.28 -7.11 -14.03
N CYS A 14 -4.18 -7.61 -14.87
CA CYS A 14 -5.60 -7.66 -14.51
C CYS A 14 -5.82 -8.68 -13.39
N LEU A 15 -6.56 -8.30 -12.35
CA LEU A 15 -6.93 -9.21 -11.26
C LEU A 15 -7.69 -10.45 -11.77
N HIS A 16 -8.53 -10.29 -12.80
CA HIS A 16 -9.31 -11.41 -13.36
C HIS A 16 -8.49 -12.31 -14.29
N CYS A 17 -7.55 -11.75 -15.04
CA CYS A 17 -6.76 -12.53 -16.02
C CYS A 17 -5.51 -13.15 -15.39
N HIS A 18 -4.87 -12.45 -14.45
CA HIS A 18 -3.60 -12.82 -13.86
C HIS A 18 -3.61 -12.53 -12.35
N PRO A 19 -4.47 -13.22 -11.56
CA PRO A 19 -4.69 -12.92 -10.15
C PRO A 19 -3.39 -12.99 -9.33
N HIS A 20 -2.55 -13.99 -9.58
CA HIS A 20 -1.26 -14.13 -8.89
C HIS A 20 -0.32 -12.95 -9.16
N SER A 21 -0.16 -12.55 -10.42
CA SER A 21 0.69 -11.41 -10.79
C SER A 21 0.17 -10.11 -10.19
N TYR A 22 -1.15 -9.92 -10.15
CA TYR A 22 -1.77 -8.76 -9.52
C TYR A 22 -1.55 -8.72 -8.01
N ILE A 23 -1.77 -9.82 -7.30
CA ILE A 23 -1.53 -9.89 -5.86
C ILE A 23 -0.04 -9.61 -5.55
N ARG A 24 0.89 -10.21 -6.29
CA ARG A 24 2.33 -9.93 -6.12
C ARG A 24 2.68 -8.45 -6.36
N MET A 25 2.07 -7.83 -7.36
CA MET A 25 2.25 -6.42 -7.62
C MET A 25 1.70 -5.55 -6.47
N VAL A 26 0.52 -5.87 -5.94
CA VAL A 26 -0.04 -5.16 -4.76
C VAL A 26 0.85 -5.33 -3.54
N GLN A 27 1.37 -6.54 -3.30
CA GLN A 27 2.32 -6.81 -2.23
C GLN A 27 3.58 -5.94 -2.37
N ASN A 28 4.19 -5.89 -3.55
CA ASN A 28 5.38 -5.06 -3.78
C ASN A 28 5.11 -3.57 -3.52
N LEU A 29 3.90 -3.08 -3.82
CA LEU A 29 3.51 -1.70 -3.52
C LEU A 29 3.31 -1.47 -2.02
N ILE A 30 2.73 -2.44 -1.31
CA ILE A 30 2.63 -2.42 0.16
C ILE A 30 4.03 -2.39 0.78
N GLU A 31 4.95 -3.22 0.33
CA GLU A 31 6.36 -3.23 0.80
C GLU A 31 7.04 -1.88 0.61
N ARG A 32 6.80 -1.21 -0.54
CA ARG A 32 7.28 0.16 -0.77
C ARG A 32 6.67 1.17 0.21
N CYS A 33 5.37 1.07 0.50
CA CYS A 33 4.73 1.91 1.53
C CYS A 33 5.33 1.67 2.91
N LEU A 34 5.65 0.41 3.24
CA LEU A 34 6.30 0.06 4.49
C LEU A 34 7.68 0.72 4.61
N LEU A 35 8.50 0.66 3.55
CA LEU A 35 9.80 1.35 3.49
C LEU A 35 9.69 2.86 3.68
N LEU A 36 8.59 3.47 3.20
CA LEU A 36 8.29 4.90 3.38
C LEU A 36 7.72 5.24 4.77
N ARG A 37 7.70 4.28 5.71
CA ARG A 37 7.17 4.44 7.08
C ARG A 37 5.71 4.89 7.14
N MET A 38 4.90 4.40 6.19
CA MET A 38 3.47 4.65 6.14
C MET A 38 2.69 3.66 7.02
N ASP A 39 1.70 4.16 7.76
CA ASP A 39 0.71 3.29 8.39
C ASP A 39 -0.27 2.69 7.36
N GLN A 40 -1.15 1.80 7.83
CA GLN A 40 -2.11 1.09 6.97
C GLN A 40 -3.03 2.04 6.20
N ASP A 41 -3.57 3.08 6.84
CA ASP A 41 -4.48 4.03 6.21
C ASP A 41 -3.74 4.87 5.16
N GLN A 42 -2.52 5.30 5.46
CA GLN A 42 -1.65 6.00 4.51
C GLN A 42 -1.35 5.13 3.29
N CYS A 43 -1.01 3.85 3.51
CA CYS A 43 -0.78 2.89 2.43
C CYS A 43 -2.04 2.72 1.55
N ILE A 44 -3.21 2.50 2.16
CA ILE A 44 -4.47 2.32 1.44
C ILE A 44 -4.80 3.54 0.58
N LYS A 45 -4.68 4.75 1.14
CA LYS A 45 -4.95 6.00 0.41
C LYS A 45 -3.97 6.19 -0.74
N ALA A 46 -2.67 6.00 -0.51
CA ALA A 46 -1.64 6.15 -1.54
C ALA A 46 -1.85 5.17 -2.70
N LEU A 47 -2.15 3.90 -2.42
CA LEU A 47 -2.38 2.90 -3.47
C LEU A 47 -3.67 3.17 -4.25
N ALA A 48 -4.71 3.69 -3.60
CA ALA A 48 -5.95 4.07 -4.25
C ALA A 48 -5.76 5.28 -5.18
N GLU A 49 -5.01 6.29 -4.74
CA GLU A 49 -4.79 7.52 -5.50
C GLU A 49 -3.80 7.35 -6.65
N TYR A 50 -2.62 6.80 -6.35
CA TYR A 50 -1.50 6.74 -7.31
C TYR A 50 -1.51 5.48 -8.19
N ALA A 51 -1.99 4.36 -7.66
CA ALA A 51 -2.01 3.08 -8.38
C ALA A 51 -3.41 2.63 -8.81
N ARG A 52 -4.46 3.41 -8.47
CA ARG A 52 -5.88 3.09 -8.76
C ARG A 52 -6.30 1.71 -8.25
N ILE A 53 -5.66 1.21 -7.19
CA ILE A 53 -6.00 -0.08 -6.58
C ILE A 53 -7.20 0.11 -5.66
N ARG A 54 -8.19 -0.77 -5.76
CA ARG A 54 -9.36 -0.72 -4.89
C ARG A 54 -8.93 -0.90 -3.42
N PRO A 55 -9.34 -0.04 -2.47
CA PRO A 55 -8.94 -0.12 -1.06
C PRO A 55 -9.15 -1.51 -0.43
N VAL A 56 -10.23 -2.20 -0.80
CA VAL A 56 -10.55 -3.55 -0.32
C VAL A 56 -9.48 -4.58 -0.71
N VAL A 57 -8.86 -4.45 -1.89
CA VAL A 57 -7.78 -5.34 -2.33
C VAL A 57 -6.55 -5.10 -1.45
N THR A 58 -6.11 -3.85 -1.32
CA THR A 58 -4.96 -3.48 -0.48
C THR A 58 -5.15 -3.96 0.96
N LEU A 59 -6.33 -3.73 1.53
CA LEU A 59 -6.68 -4.17 2.88
C LEU A 59 -6.59 -5.70 3.03
N THR A 60 -7.06 -6.43 2.02
CA THR A 60 -7.06 -7.90 2.04
C THR A 60 -5.62 -8.43 2.00
N VAL A 61 -4.81 -7.96 1.04
CA VAL A 61 -3.40 -8.38 0.92
C VAL A 61 -2.60 -7.98 2.16
N TRP A 62 -2.80 -6.78 2.68
CA TRP A 62 -2.16 -6.34 3.93
C TRP A 62 -2.49 -7.25 5.11
N ARG A 63 -3.76 -7.66 5.27
CA ARG A 63 -4.19 -8.55 6.36
C ARG A 63 -3.54 -9.92 6.26
N GLU A 64 -3.42 -10.49 5.06
CA GLU A 64 -2.74 -11.77 4.88
C GLU A 64 -1.23 -11.64 5.15
N LEU A 65 -0.58 -10.58 4.67
CA LEU A 65 0.83 -10.30 4.98
C LEU A 65 1.07 -10.16 6.50
N LEU A 66 0.17 -9.48 7.20
CA LEU A 66 0.22 -9.32 8.66
C LEU A 66 0.10 -10.66 9.38
N LYS A 67 -0.80 -11.55 8.92
CA LYS A 67 -0.98 -12.88 9.51
C LYS A 67 0.24 -13.76 9.33
N GLU A 68 0.87 -13.72 8.16
CA GLU A 68 2.05 -14.53 7.82
C GLU A 68 3.34 -13.99 8.48
N ASN A 69 3.44 -12.67 8.69
CA ASN A 69 4.67 -12.00 9.12
C ASN A 69 4.47 -11.17 10.41
N LYS A 70 3.79 -11.74 11.42
CA LYS A 70 3.38 -11.02 12.64
C LYS A 70 4.53 -10.29 13.34
N ASP A 71 5.66 -10.98 13.54
CA ASP A 71 6.81 -10.43 14.27
C ASP A 71 7.44 -9.22 13.55
N PHE A 72 7.49 -9.28 12.21
CA PHE A 72 7.93 -8.16 11.38
C PHE A 72 7.02 -6.95 11.57
N PHE A 73 5.71 -7.11 11.41
CA PHE A 73 4.76 -6.01 11.52
C PHE A 73 4.69 -5.44 12.93
N GLN A 74 4.80 -6.28 13.96
CA GLN A 74 4.91 -5.81 15.34
C GLN A 74 6.12 -4.88 15.47
N THR A 75 7.31 -5.33 15.08
CA THR A 75 8.53 -4.51 15.12
C THR A 75 8.38 -3.22 14.29
N TYR A 76 7.78 -3.33 13.11
CA TYR A 76 7.51 -2.21 12.23
C TYR A 76 6.62 -1.15 12.89
N PHE A 77 5.49 -1.54 13.48
CA PHE A 77 4.57 -0.62 14.14
C PHE A 77 5.20 0.10 15.34
N HIS A 78 6.04 -0.61 16.11
CA HIS A 78 6.84 0.02 17.17
C HIS A 78 7.87 1.01 16.61
N SER A 79 8.45 0.72 15.45
CA SER A 79 9.41 1.60 14.80
C SER A 79 8.76 2.89 14.28
N ILE A 80 7.58 2.82 13.66
CA ILE A 80 6.90 4.02 13.11
C ILE A 80 6.22 4.85 14.19
N SER A 81 5.81 4.25 15.31
CA SER A 81 5.23 4.99 16.46
C SER A 81 6.26 5.90 17.13
N ARG A 82 7.55 5.56 17.05
CA ARG A 82 8.67 6.42 17.46
C ARG A 82 9.00 7.49 16.39
N ARG A 83 7.98 8.13 15.79
CA ARG A 83 8.25 9.41 15.12
C ARG A 83 8.80 10.33 16.21
N PRO A 84 10.04 10.85 16.09
CA PRO A 84 10.47 11.89 16.98
C PRO A 84 9.44 13.00 16.81
N PHE A 85 8.73 13.34 17.88
CA PHE A 85 8.21 14.69 18.01
C PHE A 85 9.44 15.58 17.87
N THR A 86 9.72 16.08 16.66
CA THR A 86 10.54 17.26 16.51
C THR A 86 9.71 18.36 17.16
N SER A 87 9.98 18.54 18.46
CA SER A 87 9.57 19.70 19.24
C SER A 87 9.73 20.93 18.36
N LYS A 88 8.62 21.61 18.13
CA LYS A 88 8.54 22.93 17.50
C LYS A 88 9.61 23.83 18.14
N PRO A 89 10.47 24.54 17.38
CA PRO A 89 11.42 25.46 18.00
C PRO A 89 10.66 26.66 18.61
N PRO A 90 11.24 27.30 19.64
CA PRO A 90 10.63 28.43 20.35
C PRO A 90 10.37 29.63 19.45
#